data_AF-X1P4Z1-F1
#
_entry.id   AF-X1P4Z1-F1
#
_cell.length_a   1.000
_cell.length_b   1.000
_cell.length_c   1.000
_cell.angle_alpha   90.00
_cell.angle_beta   90.00
_cell.angle_gamma   90.00
#
_symmetry.space_group_name_H-M   'P 1'
#
loop_
_entity.id
_entity.type
_entity.pdbx_description
1 polymer ?
#
loop_
_entity_poly.entity_id
_entity_poly.type
_entity_poly.pdbx_seq_one_letter_code
_entity_poly.pdbx_strand_id
1 'polypeptide(L)' 'MEIVNHQDIKIKLVGGDFRRKTFSMVGNKAIDYLDKYNFDKAFVGVNGISIEEG' A
#
# COMPACT_ATOMS: atom_id res chain seq x y z
N MET A 1 12.87 -8.70 -2.48
CA MET A 1 13.60 -7.46 -2.81
C MET A 1 13.86 -7.30 -4.32
N GLU A 2 13.34 -8.19 -5.16
CA GLU A 2 13.56 -8.18 -6.61
C GLU A 2 13.11 -6.88 -7.29
N ILE A 3 11.93 -6.36 -6.93
CA ILE A 3 11.36 -5.12 -7.50
C ILE A 3 12.26 -3.89 -7.34
N VAL A 4 13.11 -3.85 -6.31
CA VAL A 4 14.03 -2.71 -6.05
C VAL A 4 15.16 -2.67 -7.08
N ASN A 5 15.47 -3.80 -7.71
CA ASN A 5 16.53 -3.91 -8.71
C ASN A 5 16.05 -3.57 -10.13
N HIS A 6 14.74 -3.40 -10.34
CA HIS A 6 14.14 -3.03 -11.61
C HIS A 6 13.93 -1.51 -11.69
N GLN A 7 14.88 -0.79 -12.30
CA GLN A 7 14.88 0.67 -12.31
C GLN A 7 13.79 1.31 -13.19
N ASP A 8 13.21 0.53 -14.10
CA ASP A 8 12.06 0.90 -14.93
C ASP A 8 10.74 0.92 -14.15
N ILE A 9 10.71 0.32 -12.95
CA ILE A 9 9.54 0.27 -12.10
C ILE A 9 9.53 1.46 -11.14
N LYS A 10 8.53 2.33 -11.28
CA LYS A 10 8.34 3.46 -10.37
C LYS A 10 7.76 3.00 -9.03
N ILE A 11 8.61 2.97 -8.01
CA ILE A 11 8.20 2.68 -6.63
C ILE A 11 7.65 3.97 -5.99
N LYS A 12 6.46 3.88 -5.40
CA LYS A 12 5.83 4.97 -4.63
C LYS A 12 5.61 4.52 -3.20
N LEU A 13 6.02 5.35 -2.26
CA LEU A 13 5.66 5.19 -0.85
C LEU A 13 4.44 6.05 -0.55
N VAL A 14 3.41 5.43 0.03
CA VAL A 14 2.12 6.09 0.32
C VAL A 14 2.19 7.08 1.50
N GLY A 15 3.27 7.06 2.29
CA GLY A 15 3.41 7.89 3.48
C GLY A 15 2.66 7.32 4.69
N GLY A 16 2.48 8.14 5.73
CA GLY A 16 1.96 7.68 7.03
C GLY A 16 3.05 7.11 7.94
N ASP A 17 2.66 6.23 8.85
CA ASP A 17 3.55 5.62 9.84
C ASP A 17 4.02 4.24 9.39
N PHE A 18 5.31 3.96 9.55
CA PHE A 18 5.87 2.65 9.26
C PHE A 18 5.69 1.69 10.45
N ARG A 19 4.79 0.72 10.32
CA ARG A 19 4.53 -0.30 11.33
C ARG A 19 5.54 -1.44 11.22
N ARG A 20 6.62 -1.36 11.99
CA ARG A 20 7.73 -2.33 12.02
C ARG A 20 7.30 -3.79 12.11
N LYS A 21 6.29 -4.10 12.93
CA LYS A 21 5.84 -5.49 13.17
C LYS A 21 5.39 -6.21 11.89
N THR A 22 4.79 -5.47 10.96
CA THR A 22 4.21 -6.03 9.72
C THR A 22 4.84 -5.44 8.47
N PHE A 23 5.84 -4.58 8.62
CA PHE A 23 6.48 -3.85 7.52
C PHE A 23 5.47 -3.12 6.59
N SER A 24 4.41 -2.55 7.17
CA SER A 24 3.35 -1.86 6.41
C SER A 24 3.34 -0.36 6.71
N MET A 25 2.97 0.45 5.71
CA MET A 25 2.59 1.85 5.92
C MET A 25 1.14 1.92 6.42
N VAL A 26 0.86 2.70 7.45
CA VAL A 26 -0.48 2.83 8.06
C VAL A 26 -0.84 4.29 8.34
N GLY A 27 -2.12 4.54 8.61
CA GLY A 27 -2.66 5.86 8.99
C GLY A 27 -3.23 6.66 7.82
N ASN A 28 -3.90 7.76 8.13
CA ASN A 28 -4.74 8.49 7.16
C ASN A 28 -3.97 8.98 5.94
N LYS A 29 -2.72 9.43 6.10
CA LYS A 29 -1.89 9.88 4.97
C LYS A 29 -1.66 8.78 3.93
N ALA A 30 -1.55 7.52 4.36
CA ALA A 30 -1.41 6.39 3.45
C ALA A 30 -2.67 6.19 2.61
N ILE A 31 -3.85 6.34 3.23
CA ILE A 31 -5.16 6.23 2.58
C ILE A 31 -5.36 7.39 1.58
N ASP A 32 -5.17 8.63 2.02
CA ASP A 32 -5.27 9.83 1.17
C ASP A 32 -4.35 9.77 -0.05
N TYR A 33 -3.22 9.06 0.07
CA TYR A 33 -2.31 8.85 -1.05
C TYR A 33 -2.83 7.79 -2.01
N LEU A 34 -3.36 6.67 -1.50
CA LEU A 34 -3.94 5.60 -2.32
C LEU A 34 -5.12 6.10 -3.15
N ASP A 35 -5.98 6.95 -2.59
CA ASP A 35 -7.15 7.54 -3.24
C ASP A 35 -6.82 8.36 -4.51
N LYS A 36 -5.54 8.71 -4.72
CA LYS A 36 -5.08 9.48 -5.88
C LYS A 36 -4.73 8.61 -7.09
N TYR A 37 -4.84 7.29 -6.98
CA TYR A 37 -4.40 6.36 -8.01
C TYR A 37 -5.47 5.31 -8.31
N ASN A 38 -5.54 4.92 -9.57
CA ASN A 38 -6.27 3.73 -10.00
C ASN A 38 -5.25 2.62 -10.30
N PHE A 39 -5.57 1.39 -9.91
CA PHE A 39 -4.72 0.23 -10.09
C PHE A 39 -5.46 -0.85 -10.88
N ASP A 40 -4.82 -1.40 -11.92
CA ASP A 40 -5.39 -2.54 -12.65
C ASP A 40 -5.34 -3.84 -11.81
N LYS A 41 -4.30 -3.96 -10.98
CA LYS A 41 -4.07 -5.12 -10.11
C LYS A 41 -3.43 -4.66 -8.80
N ALA A 42 -3.91 -5.22 -7.69
CA ALA A 42 -3.36 -4.96 -6.36
C ALA A 42 -3.22 -6.27 -5.57
N PHE A 43 -2.14 -6.35 -4.79
CA PHE A 43 -1.93 -7.40 -3.80
C PHE A 43 -1.86 -6.72 -2.43
N VAL A 44 -2.88 -6.92 -1.60
CA VAL A 44 -3.03 -6.20 -0.33
C VAL A 44 -3.14 -7.20 0.82
N GLY A 45 -2.26 -7.06 1.81
CA GLY A 45 -2.39 -7.78 3.09
C GLY A 45 -3.27 -6.99 4.05
N VAL A 46 -4.31 -7.62 4.59
CA VAL A 46 -5.28 -6.99 5.50
C VAL A 46 -5.41 -7.77 6.80
N ASN A 47 -5.78 -7.07 7.87
CA ASN A 47 -6.11 -7.71 9.15
C ASN A 47 -7.54 -8.27 9.16
N GLY A 48 -8.41 -7.75 8.29
CA GLY A 48 -9.82 -8.12 8.18
C GLY A 48 -10.44 -7.49 6.94
N ILE A 49 -11.56 -8.04 6.51
CA ILE A 49 -12.36 -7.61 5.37
C ILE A 49 -13.80 -7.52 5.84
N SER A 50 -14.48 -6.42 5.50
CA SER A 50 -15.93 -6.32 5.65
C SER A 50 -16.58 -6.74 4.35
N ILE A 51 -17.64 -7.57 4.43
CA ILE A 51 -18.43 -7.98 3.26
C ILE A 51 -19.42 -6.87 2.87
N GLU A 52 -19.90 -6.12 3.86
CA GLU A 52 -20.91 -5.08 3.67
C GLU A 52 -20.31 -3.84 2.97
N GLU A 53 -19.02 -3.56 3.22
CA GLU A 53 -18.28 -2.43 2.66
C GLU A 53 -17.38 -2.83 1.47
N GLY A 54 -17.48 -4.09 1.05
CA GLY A 54 -16.61 -4.72 0.03
C GLY A 54 -17.02 -4.46 -1.40
#